data_AF-A0A950XUB0-F1
#
_entry.id   AF-A0A950XUB0-F1
#
_cell.length_a   1.000
_cell.length_b   1.000
_cell.length_c   1.000
_cell.angle_alpha   90.00
_cell.angle_beta   90.00
_cell.angle_gamma   90.00
#
_symmetry.space_group_name_H-M   'P 1'
#
loop_
_entity.id
_entity.type
_entity.pdbx_description
1 polymer ?
#
loop_
_entity_poly.entity_id
_entity_poly.type
_entity_poly.pdbx_seq_one_letter_code
_entity_poly.pdbx_strand_id
1 'polypeptide(L)'
;MRRTQLYLDDDLWTVLHERARFEKTTISDLARIAIKEKYLGDREKRAAAMDAVIGMWKDRTDIGDSTEYVRRLRKSKRLERLMRQWRS
;
A
#
# COMPACT_ATOMS: atom_id res chain seq x y z
N MET A 1 4.97 -24.14 0.04
CA MET A 1 3.70 -23.45 0.39
C MET A 1 3.33 -23.78 1.82
N ARG A 2 2.72 -22.84 2.57
CA ARG A 2 2.15 -23.11 3.90
C ARG A 2 0.62 -23.16 3.78
N ARG A 3 -0.03 -24.13 4.45
CA ARG A 3 -1.49 -24.27 4.44
C ARG A 3 -2.06 -23.42 5.57
N THR A 4 -2.98 -22.53 5.22
CA THR A 4 -3.71 -21.67 6.15
C THR A 4 -5.20 -21.85 5.91
N GLN A 5 -6.00 -21.87 6.98
CA GLN A 5 -7.46 -21.90 6.90
C GLN A 5 -8.00 -20.47 6.94
N LEU A 6 -8.95 -20.17 6.06
CA LEU A 6 -9.62 -18.88 5.96
C LEU A 6 -11.12 -19.15 6.06
N TYR A 7 -11.78 -18.47 7.00
CA TYR A 7 -13.23 -18.47 7.08
C TYR A 7 -13.79 -17.42 6.12
N LEU A 8 -14.81 -17.79 5.37
CA LEU A 8 -15.52 -16.96 4.42
C LEU A 8 -16.98 -16.96 4.83
N ASP A 9 -17.64 -15.81 4.72
CA ASP A 9 -19.09 -15.76 4.80
C ASP A 9 -19.74 -16.44 3.58
N ASP A 10 -21.03 -16.77 3.70
CA ASP A 10 -21.75 -17.54 2.71
C ASP A 10 -21.87 -16.81 1.35
N ASP A 11 -22.00 -15.49 1.38
CA ASP A 11 -22.09 -14.66 0.19
C ASP A 11 -20.75 -14.67 -0.57
N LEU A 12 -19.64 -14.46 0.13
CA LEU A 12 -18.30 -14.48 -0.42
C LEU A 12 -17.91 -15.87 -0.92
N TRP A 13 -18.32 -16.92 -0.18
CA TRP A 13 -18.14 -18.31 -0.63
C TRP A 13 -18.85 -18.55 -1.96
N THR A 14 -20.10 -18.12 -2.08
CA THR A 14 -20.93 -18.31 -3.28
C THR A 14 -20.31 -17.62 -4.48
N VAL A 15 -19.93 -16.34 -4.34
CA VAL A 15 -19.29 -15.56 -5.40
C VAL A 15 -17.96 -16.17 -5.84
N LEU A 16 -17.11 -16.58 -4.90
CA LEU A 16 -15.82 -17.21 -5.23
C LEU A 16 -16.01 -18.58 -5.88
N HIS A 17 -17.01 -19.34 -5.46
CA HIS A 17 -17.30 -20.66 -6.03
C HIS A 17 -17.78 -20.55 -7.48
N GLU A 18 -18.72 -19.66 -7.77
CA GLU A 18 -19.18 -19.40 -9.13
C GLU A 18 -18.05 -18.92 -10.03
N ARG A 19 -17.23 -17.99 -9.53
CA ARG A 19 -16.10 -17.46 -10.29
C ARG A 19 -15.04 -18.52 -10.57
N ALA A 20 -14.71 -19.35 -9.58
CA ALA A 20 -13.76 -20.46 -9.74
C ALA A 20 -14.25 -21.46 -10.80
N ARG A 21 -15.55 -21.78 -10.79
CA ARG A 21 -16.17 -22.66 -11.79
C ARG A 21 -16.12 -22.06 -13.19
N PHE A 22 -16.42 -20.77 -13.34
CA PHE A 22 -16.38 -20.07 -14.62
C PHE A 22 -14.95 -19.99 -15.19
N GLU A 23 -13.98 -19.65 -14.35
CA GLU A 23 -12.56 -19.49 -14.75
C GLU A 23 -11.78 -20.82 -14.77
N LYS A 24 -12.44 -21.95 -14.48
CA LYS A 24 -11.82 -23.29 -14.36
C LYS A 24 -10.59 -23.28 -13.43
N THR A 25 -10.69 -22.56 -12.32
CA THR A 25 -9.65 -22.42 -11.30
C THR A 25 -10.18 -22.86 -9.93
N THR A 26 -9.40 -22.69 -8.87
CA THR A 26 -9.83 -23.00 -7.51
C THR A 26 -10.07 -21.74 -6.68
N ILE A 27 -10.95 -21.86 -5.68
CA ILE A 27 -11.17 -20.79 -4.68
C ILE A 27 -9.85 -20.41 -3.99
N SER A 28 -8.99 -21.40 -3.74
CA SER A 28 -7.67 -21.18 -3.14
C SER A 28 -6.74 -20.36 -4.04
N ASP A 29 -6.83 -20.53 -5.36
CA ASP A 29 -6.02 -19.77 -6.31
C ASP A 29 -6.54 -18.34 -6.47
N LEU A 30 -7.87 -18.16 -6.53
CA LEU A 30 -8.47 -16.82 -6.49
C LEU A 30 -8.08 -16.05 -5.23
N ALA A 31 -8.21 -16.68 -4.06
CA ALA A 31 -7.80 -16.07 -2.79
C ALA A 31 -6.30 -15.75 -2.77
N ARG A 32 -5.46 -16.64 -3.29
CA ARG A 32 -4.01 -16.42 -3.40
C ARG A 32 -3.69 -15.21 -4.29
N ILE A 33 -4.32 -15.10 -5.46
CA ILE A 33 -4.12 -13.99 -6.39
C ILE A 33 -4.55 -12.68 -5.73
N ALA A 34 -5.75 -12.62 -5.15
CA ALA A 34 -6.24 -11.42 -4.47
C ALA A 34 -5.34 -10.98 -3.30
N ILE A 35 -4.88 -11.93 -2.47
CA ILE A 35 -3.93 -11.66 -1.37
C ILE A 35 -2.59 -11.18 -1.95
N LYS A 36 -2.10 -11.81 -3.02
CA LYS A 36 -0.86 -11.41 -3.68
C LYS A 36 -0.98 -10.00 -4.27
N GLU A 37 -2.05 -9.66 -4.96
CA GLU A 37 -2.27 -8.32 -5.50
C GLU A 37 -2.33 -7.28 -4.37
N LYS A 38 -3.12 -7.55 -3.32
CA LYS A 38 -3.30 -6.63 -2.19
C LYS A 38 -2.03 -6.38 -1.39
N TYR A 39 -1.22 -7.42 -1.14
CA TYR A 39 -0.07 -7.32 -0.23
C TYR A 39 1.29 -7.30 -0.95
N LEU A 40 1.39 -7.87 -2.15
CA LEU A 40 2.63 -7.95 -2.94
C LEU A 40 2.57 -7.06 -4.20
N GLY A 41 1.41 -6.88 -4.83
CA GLY A 41 1.24 -6.12 -6.08
C GLY A 41 1.54 -4.62 -5.98
N ASP A 42 1.50 -4.07 -4.77
CA ASP A 42 1.83 -2.67 -4.50
C ASP A 42 3.21 -2.49 -3.85
N ARG A 43 3.99 -3.56 -3.62
CA ARG A 43 5.25 -3.45 -2.88
C ARG A 43 6.40 -2.96 -3.75
N GLU A 44 6.50 -3.43 -4.99
CA GLU A 44 7.51 -2.93 -5.95
C GLU A 44 7.18 -1.52 -6.44
N LYS A 45 5.91 -1.22 -6.72
CA LYS A 45 5.48 0.14 -7.08
C LYS A 45 5.64 1.13 -5.92
N ARG A 46 5.27 0.76 -4.69
CA ARG A 46 5.57 1.60 -3.51
C ARG A 46 7.05 1.69 -3.20
N ALA A 47 7.82 0.61 -3.37
CA ALA A 47 9.27 0.65 -3.18
C ALA A 47 9.92 1.59 -4.20
N ALA A 48 9.58 1.46 -5.49
CA ALA A 48 10.06 2.37 -6.53
C ALA A 48 9.62 3.82 -6.31
N ALA A 49 8.37 4.06 -5.87
CA ALA A 49 7.90 5.40 -5.53
C ALA A 49 8.61 5.96 -4.28
N MET A 50 8.87 5.13 -3.27
CA MET A 50 9.62 5.51 -2.07
C MET A 50 11.10 5.76 -2.39
N ASP A 51 11.71 4.95 -3.25
CA ASP A 51 13.09 5.13 -3.72
C ASP A 51 13.22 6.41 -4.55
N ALA A 52 12.25 6.71 -5.42
CA ALA A 52 12.19 7.96 -6.17
C ALA A 52 12.02 9.17 -5.24
N VAL A 53 11.19 9.04 -4.20
CA VAL A 53 11.07 10.07 -3.16
C VAL A 53 12.40 10.23 -2.42
N ILE A 54 13.02 9.16 -1.94
CA ILE A 54 14.32 9.21 -1.25
C ILE A 54 15.40 9.88 -2.14
N GLY A 55 15.45 9.55 -3.43
CA GLY A 55 16.33 10.20 -4.41
C GLY A 55 16.11 11.70 -4.49
N MET A 56 14.86 12.14 -4.63
CA MET A 56 14.52 13.57 -4.62
C MET A 56 14.94 14.29 -3.33
N TRP A 57 14.85 13.64 -2.17
CA TRP A 57 15.30 14.24 -0.90
C TRP A 57 16.83 14.22 -0.73
N LYS A 58 17.52 13.22 -1.31
CA LYS A 58 18.98 13.08 -1.26
C LYS A 58 19.69 14.16 -2.08
N ASP A 59 19.09 14.57 -3.19
CA ASP A 59 19.68 15.55 -4.11
C ASP A 59 19.34 17.01 -3.73
N ARG A 60 18.60 17.22 -2.63
CA ARG A 60 18.28 18.56 -2.12
C ARG A 60 19.43 19.17 -1.36
N THR A 61 20.10 20.12 -2.00
CA THR A 61 21.15 20.96 -1.39
C THR A 61 20.60 22.22 -0.71
N ASP A 62 19.30 22.51 -0.89
CA ASP A 62 18.64 23.75 -0.45
C ASP A 62 18.13 23.72 1.01
N ILE A 63 18.06 22.54 1.63
CA ILE A 63 17.42 22.36 2.95
C ILE A 63 18.36 22.42 4.15
N GLY A 64 19.67 22.51 3.93
CA GLY A 64 20.67 22.40 4.99
C GLY A 64 20.63 21.03 5.66
N ASP A 65 20.92 20.95 6.96
CA ASP A 65 20.87 19.69 7.71
C ASP A 65 19.45 19.10 7.73
N SER A 66 19.31 17.88 7.21
CA SER A 66 18.04 17.18 7.09
C SER A 66 17.36 16.95 8.44
N THR A 67 18.13 16.77 9.52
CA THR A 67 17.59 16.52 10.88
C THR A 67 17.00 17.80 11.46
N GLU A 68 17.70 18.93 11.33
CA GLU A 68 17.22 20.25 11.73
C GLU A 68 16.01 20.69 10.92
N TYR A 69 16.02 20.43 9.60
CA TYR A 69 14.90 20.71 8.72
C TYR A 69 13.63 19.98 9.16
N VAL A 70 13.72 18.67 9.45
CA VAL A 70 12.58 17.86 9.93
C VAL A 70 12.12 18.31 11.32
N ARG A 71 13.05 18.66 12.23
CA ARG A 71 12.70 19.19 13.56
C ARG A 71 11.93 20.51 13.47
N ARG A 72 12.35 21.42 12.59
CA ARG A 72 11.66 22.69 12.34
C ARG A 72 10.28 22.46 11.73
N LEU A 73 10.16 21.50 10.81
CA LEU A 73 8.88 21.14 10.20
C LEU A 73 7.89 20.61 11.24
N ARG A 74 8.32 19.73 12.15
CA ARG A 74 7.48 19.17 13.23
C ARG A 74 6.99 20.24 14.22
N LYS A 75 7.81 21.25 14.49
CA LYS A 75 7.43 22.39 15.34
C LYS A 75 6.50 23.38 14.63
N SER A 76 6.40 23.32 13.30
CA SER A 76 5.61 24.26 12.51
C SER A 76 4.16 23.80 12.35
N LYS A 77 3.20 24.73 12.44
CA LYS A 77 1.78 24.48 12.11
C LYS A 77 1.51 24.33 10.60
N ARG A 78 2.57 24.28 9.78
CA ARG A 78 2.47 24.17 8.31
C ARG A 78 1.86 22.84 7.90
N LEU A 79 2.25 21.74 8.57
CA LEU A 79 1.72 20.40 8.30
C LEU A 79 0.21 20.33 8.58
N GLU A 80 -0.25 20.89 9.70
CA GLU A 80 -1.68 20.97 10.03
C GLU A 80 -2.49 21.72 8.98
N ARG A 81 -1.91 22.81 8.43
CA ARG A 81 -2.56 23.61 7.38
C ARG A 81 -2.69 22.85 6.06
N LEU A 82 -1.64 22.14 5.65
CA LEU A 82 -1.64 21.33 4.42
C LEU A 82 -2.60 20.13 4.53
N MET A 83 -2.65 19.48 5.69
CA MET A 83 -3.57 18.35 5.93
C MET A 83 -5.05 18.79 5.94
N ARG A 84 -5.35 20.02 6.37
CA ARG A 84 -6.70 20.59 6.25
C ARG A 84 -7.09 20.84 4.79
N GLN A 85 -6.15 21.32 3.98
CA GLN A 85 -6.38 21.65 2.56
C GLN A 85 -6.55 20.40 1.68
N TRP A 86 -5.96 19.26 2.06
CA TRP A 86 -6.13 17.98 1.37
C TRP A 86 -7.47 17.28 1.65
N ARG A 87 -8.22 17.73 2.67
CA ARG A 87 -9.53 17.19 3.06
C ARG A 87 -10.72 18.02 2.54
N SER A 88 -10.45 19.09 1.79
CA SER A 88 -11.44 19.90 1.05
C SER A 88 -11.30 19.65 -0.44
#